data_AF-A0A6A4PSS1-F1
#
_entry.id   AF-A0A6A4PSS1-F1
#
_cell.length_a   1.000
_cell.length_b   1.000
_cell.length_c   1.000
_cell.angle_alpha   90.00
_cell.angle_beta   90.00
_cell.angle_gamma   90.00
#
_symmetry.space_group_name_H-M   'P 1'
#
loop_
_entity.id
_entity.type
_entity.pdbx_description
1 polymer ?
#
loop_
_entity_poly.entity_id
_entity_poly.type
_entity_poly.pdbx_seq_one_letter_code
_entity_poly.pdbx_strand_id
1 'polypeptide(L)'
;MMQCLEVESLKTKDRVVVATKELERVIELVKNMSGVPEQIINLENDVRDDDDCDIENPITSKTKGRPKGSRPKGGVEVAKKPRHCHFPNCGGMNHDSRNCPKKRKKDSLLSSQSPNK
;
A
#
# COMPACT_ATOMS: atom_id res chain seq x y z
N MET A 1 -22.00 21.48 -10.96
CA MET A 1 -21.25 20.35 -10.37
C MET A 1 -20.72 19.35 -11.42
N MET A 2 -21.12 19.45 -12.69
CA MET A 2 -20.71 18.52 -13.77
C MET A 2 -19.28 18.78 -14.30
N GLN A 3 -18.88 20.05 -14.43
CA GLN A 3 -17.57 20.44 -14.98
C GLN A 3 -16.37 19.97 -14.14
N CYS A 4 -16.49 19.93 -12.80
CA CYS A 4 -15.37 19.50 -11.95
C CYS A 4 -15.05 18.01 -12.11
N LEU A 5 -16.08 17.18 -12.31
CA LEU A 5 -15.93 15.73 -12.48
C LEU A 5 -15.29 15.38 -13.83
N GLU A 6 -15.59 16.16 -14.88
CA GLU A 6 -15.00 16.00 -16.21
C GLU A 6 -13.50 16.32 -16.21
N VAL A 7 -13.08 17.40 -15.53
CA VAL A 7 -11.67 17.77 -15.39
C VAL A 7 -10.88 16.73 -14.60
N GLU A 8 -11.45 16.17 -13.53
CA GLU A 8 -10.84 15.06 -12.78
C GLU A 8 -10.75 13.76 -13.61
N SER A 9 -11.77 13.49 -14.43
CA SER A 9 -11.77 12.35 -15.35
C SER A 9 -10.70 12.49 -16.45
N LEU A 10 -10.53 13.69 -17.01
CA LEU A 10 -9.48 13.94 -18.01
C LEU A 10 -8.08 13.78 -17.40
N LYS A 11 -7.86 14.32 -16.19
CA LYS A 11 -6.59 14.18 -15.47
C LYS A 11 -6.22 12.72 -15.16
N THR A 12 -7.21 11.85 -14.98
CA THR A 12 -6.98 10.42 -14.72
C THR A 12 -6.80 9.63 -16.01
N LYS A 13 -7.47 9.98 -17.11
CA LYS A 13 -7.29 9.35 -18.43
C LYS A 13 -5.85 9.45 -18.93
N ASP A 14 -5.24 10.63 -18.89
CA ASP A 14 -3.85 10.82 -19.33
C ASP A 14 -2.88 9.96 -18.52
N ARG A 15 -3.11 9.86 -17.21
CA ARG A 15 -2.31 9.02 -16.31
C ARG A 15 -2.45 7.53 -16.63
N VAL A 16 -3.65 7.07 -16.97
CA VAL A 16 -3.90 5.67 -17.36
C VAL A 16 -3.23 5.36 -18.70
N VAL A 17 -3.31 6.25 -19.67
CA VAL A 17 -2.64 6.08 -20.98
C VAL A 17 -1.13 5.98 -20.80
N VAL A 18 -0.52 6.87 -20.00
CA VAL A 18 0.92 6.82 -19.72
C VAL A 18 1.30 5.54 -18.99
N ALA A 19 0.56 5.14 -17.96
CA ALA A 19 0.84 3.92 -17.21
C ALA A 19 0.72 2.65 -18.10
N THR A 20 -0.27 2.61 -18.99
CA THR A 20 -0.47 1.47 -19.91
C THR A 20 0.69 1.36 -20.89
N LYS A 21 1.10 2.49 -21.49
CA LYS A 21 2.24 2.55 -22.42
C LYS A 21 3.57 2.14 -21.77
N GLU A 22 3.82 2.57 -20.53
CA GLU A 22 5.01 2.17 -19.79
C GLU A 22 4.99 0.69 -19.41
N LEU A 23 3.82 0.14 -19.04
CA LEU A 23 3.67 -1.29 -18.77
C LEU A 23 3.95 -2.15 -20.01
N GLU A 24 3.42 -1.77 -21.17
CA GLU A 24 3.68 -2.45 -22.45
C GLU A 24 5.18 -2.48 -22.79
N ARG A 25 5.88 -1.34 -22.61
CA ARG A 25 7.33 -1.25 -22.81
C ARG A 25 8.12 -2.19 -21.91
N VAL A 26 7.74 -2.29 -20.64
CA VAL A 26 8.40 -3.18 -19.68
C VAL A 26 8.16 -4.64 -20.04
N ILE A 27 6.94 -5.01 -20.45
CA ILE A 27 6.62 -6.37 -20.89
C ILE A 27 7.44 -6.75 -22.13
N GLU A 28 7.55 -5.85 -23.11
CA GLU A 28 8.35 -6.08 -24.31
C GLU A 28 9.84 -6.23 -23.99
N LEU A 29 10.38 -5.37 -23.10
CA LEU A 29 11.75 -5.48 -22.63
C LEU A 29 12.02 -6.83 -21.94
N VAL A 30 11.13 -7.28 -21.05
CA VAL A 30 11.28 -8.57 -20.35
C VAL A 30 11.21 -9.74 -21.32
N LYS A 31 10.31 -9.70 -22.31
CA LYS A 31 10.22 -10.73 -23.35
C LYS A 31 11.50 -10.80 -24.20
N ASN A 32 12.06 -9.65 -24.55
CA ASN A 32 13.29 -9.57 -25.35
C ASN A 32 14.55 -9.94 -24.54
N MET A 33 14.51 -9.78 -23.21
CA MET A 33 15.57 -10.24 -22.29
C MET A 33 15.50 -11.75 -22.01
N SER A 34 14.31 -12.35 -22.14
CA SER A 34 14.07 -13.78 -21.97
C SER A 34 14.47 -14.58 -23.23
N GLY A 35 15.74 -14.53 -23.60
CA GLY A 35 16.33 -15.36 -24.67
C GLY A 35 16.42 -16.86 -24.35
N VAL A 36 15.41 -17.44 -23.69
CA VAL A 36 15.39 -18.84 -23.25
C VAL A 36 14.26 -19.56 -23.99
N PRO A 37 14.57 -20.52 -24.89
CA PRO A 37 13.57 -21.48 -25.34
C PRO A 37 13.10 -22.29 -24.13
N GLU A 38 11.80 -22.52 -23.99
CA GLU A 38 11.22 -23.38 -22.93
C GLU A 38 11.91 -24.75 -22.93
N GLN A 39 12.89 -24.94 -22.04
CA GLN A 39 13.55 -26.22 -21.84
C GLN A 39 12.76 -27.00 -20.78
N ILE A 40 12.07 -28.04 -21.23
CA ILE A 40 11.49 -29.08 -20.37
C ILE A 40 12.67 -29.86 -19.80
N ILE A 41 13.00 -29.64 -18.53
CA ILE A 41 14.12 -30.30 -17.86
C ILE A 41 13.58 -31.56 -17.18
N ASN A 42 13.91 -32.73 -17.72
CA ASN A 42 13.74 -34.01 -17.00
C ASN A 42 14.75 -34.04 -15.85
N LEU A 43 14.25 -34.16 -14.63
CA LEU A 43 15.04 -34.20 -13.41
C LEU A 43 15.54 -35.63 -13.16
N GLU A 44 16.78 -35.92 -13.56
CA GLU A 44 17.51 -37.07 -13.02
C GLU A 44 18.36 -36.59 -11.83
N ASN A 45 18.13 -37.23 -10.68
CA ASN A 45 18.85 -37.01 -9.43
C ASN A 45 20.16 -37.79 -9.49
N ASP A 46 21.29 -37.09 -9.55
CA ASP A 46 22.57 -37.64 -9.13
C ASP A 46 23.34 -36.57 -8.35
N VAL A 47 23.12 -36.53 -7.04
CA VAL A 47 23.86 -35.67 -6.11
C VAL A 47 25.03 -36.49 -5.59
N ARG A 48 26.24 -36.17 -6.07
CA ARG A 48 27.46 -36.54 -5.36
C ARG A 48 27.77 -35.45 -4.34
N ASP A 49 27.84 -35.88 -3.09
CA ASP A 49 28.18 -35.11 -1.91
C ASP A 49 29.71 -35.06 -1.82
N ASP A 50 30.32 -33.94 -2.20
CA ASP A 50 31.68 -33.55 -1.79
C ASP A 50 31.99 -32.17 -2.38
N ASP A 51 31.92 -31.13 -1.56
CA ASP A 51 32.70 -29.91 -1.79
C ASP A 51 32.90 -29.19 -0.45
N ASP A 52 34.09 -29.38 0.11
CA ASP A 52 34.62 -28.73 1.30
C ASP A 52 34.52 -27.20 1.15
N CYS A 53 33.47 -26.62 1.73
CA CYS A 53 33.30 -25.18 1.77
C CYS A 53 34.19 -24.62 2.89
N ASP A 54 35.38 -24.13 2.53
CA ASP A 54 36.20 -23.30 3.40
C ASP A 54 35.46 -21.98 3.71
N ILE A 55 34.74 -21.96 4.83
CA ILE A 55 34.02 -20.79 5.35
C ILE A 55 35.05 -19.77 5.82
N GLU A 56 35.50 -18.92 4.92
CA GLU A 56 36.28 -17.75 5.27
C GLU A 56 35.37 -16.76 6.01
N ASN A 57 35.81 -16.31 7.18
CA ASN A 57 35.00 -15.44 8.04
C ASN A 57 34.69 -14.12 7.31
N PRO A 58 33.41 -13.68 7.21
CA PRO A 58 33.09 -12.47 6.47
C PRO A 58 33.80 -11.25 7.04
N ILE A 59 34.46 -10.47 6.17
CA ILE A 59 35.11 -9.22 6.55
C ILE A 59 34.07 -8.29 7.17
N THR A 60 34.24 -7.96 8.44
CA THR A 60 33.31 -7.07 9.15
C THR A 60 33.37 -5.65 8.57
N SER A 61 32.30 -5.25 7.90
CA SER A 61 32.17 -3.90 7.35
C SER A 61 32.01 -2.86 8.46
N LYS A 62 32.99 -1.96 8.58
CA LYS A 62 32.89 -0.76 9.43
C LYS A 62 31.94 0.23 8.76
N THR A 63 30.65 0.13 9.04
CA THR A 63 29.69 1.12 8.55
C THR A 63 29.91 2.45 9.28
N LYS A 64 30.12 3.54 8.53
CA LYS A 64 29.99 4.90 9.06
C LYS A 64 28.52 5.08 9.41
N GLY A 65 28.17 4.83 10.68
CA GLY A 65 26.80 4.84 11.16
C GLY A 65 26.02 6.08 10.72
N ARG A 66 24.70 5.92 10.59
CA ARG A 66 23.80 7.02 10.23
C ARG A 66 23.93 8.16 11.27
N PRO A 67 24.14 9.41 10.85
CA PRO A 67 24.06 10.54 11.76
C PRO A 67 22.69 10.49 12.42
N LYS A 68 22.63 10.43 13.75
CA LYS A 68 21.35 10.57 14.45
C LYS A 68 20.86 11.98 14.16
N GLY A 69 19.93 12.09 13.22
CA GLY A 69 19.29 13.34 12.85
C GLY A 69 18.85 14.06 14.12
N SER A 70 19.07 15.36 14.17
CA SER A 70 18.67 16.18 15.30
C SER A 70 17.19 15.92 15.60
N ARG A 71 16.89 15.34 16.76
CA ARG A 71 15.51 15.31 17.23
C ARG A 71 15.09 16.77 17.36
N PRO A 72 13.97 17.20 16.77
CA PRO A 72 13.46 18.53 17.05
C PRO A 72 13.35 18.68 18.58
N LYS A 73 13.91 19.76 19.12
CA LYS A 73 13.77 20.08 20.55
C LYS A 73 12.26 20.15 20.83
N GLY A 74 11.79 19.29 21.74
CA GLY A 74 10.37 19.28 22.13
C GLY A 74 9.93 20.65 22.62
N GLY A 75 8.65 21.00 22.41
CA GLY A 75 8.10 22.25 22.92
C GLY A 75 7.05 22.96 22.06
N VAL A 76 6.68 22.43 20.89
CA VAL A 76 5.41 22.81 20.27
C VAL A 76 4.42 21.71 20.57
N GLU A 77 3.55 21.95 21.56
CA GLU A 77 2.25 21.27 21.59
C GLU A 77 1.58 21.62 20.26
N VAL A 78 1.74 20.75 19.27
CA VAL A 78 0.95 20.81 18.04
C VAL A 78 -0.48 20.72 18.54
N ALA A 79 -1.23 21.83 18.43
CA ALA A 79 -2.61 21.90 18.87
C ALA A 79 -3.30 20.61 18.43
N LYS A 80 -3.64 19.74 19.39
CA LYS A 80 -4.25 18.45 19.10
C LYS A 80 -5.53 18.78 18.38
N LYS A 81 -5.58 18.49 17.07
CA LYS A 81 -6.77 18.72 16.26
C LYS A 81 -7.96 18.12 17.03
N PRO A 82 -9.03 18.88 17.26
CA PRO A 82 -10.18 18.37 17.97
C PRO A 82 -10.63 17.09 17.27
N ARG A 83 -10.78 16.01 18.04
CA ARG A 83 -11.26 14.75 17.47
C ARG A 83 -12.66 14.99 16.92
N HIS A 84 -12.90 14.54 15.69
CA HIS A 84 -14.21 14.62 15.08
C HIS A 84 -14.69 13.24 14.66
N CYS A 85 -16.00 13.08 14.59
CA CYS A 85 -16.64 11.89 14.10
C CYS A 85 -16.32 11.70 12.61
N HIS A 86 -15.79 10.52 12.24
CA HIS A 86 -15.54 10.12 10.85
C HIS A 86 -16.74 9.43 10.20
N PHE A 87 -17.88 9.32 10.89
CA PHE A 87 -19.09 8.74 10.29
C PHE A 87 -19.59 9.62 9.14
N PRO A 88 -19.93 9.05 7.96
CA PRO A 88 -20.35 9.81 6.79
C PRO A 88 -21.45 10.81 7.13
N ASN A 89 -21.25 12.06 6.70
CA ASN A 89 -22.17 13.20 6.92
C ASN A 89 -22.41 13.56 8.40
N CYS A 90 -21.60 13.10 9.36
CA CYS A 90 -21.72 13.51 10.76
C CYS A 90 -20.82 14.72 11.09
N GLY A 91 -19.49 14.56 11.00
CA GLY A 91 -18.52 15.62 11.29
C GLY A 91 -18.55 16.20 12.72
N GLY A 92 -19.32 15.62 13.64
CA GLY A 92 -19.49 16.15 14.99
C GLY A 92 -18.21 16.08 15.83
N MET A 93 -17.93 17.10 16.63
CA MET A 93 -16.69 17.22 17.41
C MET A 93 -16.77 16.61 18.82
N ASN A 94 -17.96 16.22 19.27
CA ASN A 94 -18.21 15.78 20.65
C ASN A 94 -18.30 14.26 20.80
N HIS A 95 -18.05 13.48 19.75
CA HIS A 95 -18.13 12.02 19.78
C HIS A 95 -17.31 11.37 18.65
N ASP A 96 -16.89 10.12 18.87
CA ASP A 96 -16.25 9.29 17.84
C ASP A 96 -17.29 8.58 16.95
N SER A 97 -16.87 8.03 15.80
CA SER A 97 -17.73 7.22 14.91
C SER A 97 -18.43 6.05 15.60
N ARG A 98 -17.82 5.49 16.65
CA ARG A 98 -18.40 4.40 17.47
C ARG A 98 -19.68 4.84 18.20
N ASN A 99 -19.71 6.08 18.65
CA ASN A 99 -20.80 6.65 19.45
C ASN A 99 -21.67 7.62 18.61
N CYS A 100 -21.58 7.53 17.28
CA CYS A 100 -22.26 8.47 16.41
C CYS A 100 -23.79 8.32 16.51
N PRO A 101 -24.54 9.37 16.90
CA PRO A 101 -26.00 9.30 16.97
C PRO A 101 -26.61 9.08 15.59
N LYS A 102 -25.99 9.59 14.50
CA LYS A 102 -26.44 9.30 13.13
C LYS A 102 -26.26 7.82 12.76
N LYS A 103 -25.21 7.16 13.26
CA LYS A 103 -25.02 5.71 13.09
C LYS A 103 -26.10 4.93 13.82
N ARG A 104 -26.28 5.20 15.13
CA ARG A 104 -27.28 4.52 15.97
C ARG A 104 -28.70 4.66 15.41
N LYS A 105 -29.06 5.84 14.88
CA LYS A 105 -30.37 6.07 14.24
C LYS A 105 -30.56 5.23 12.96
N LYS A 106 -29.52 5.07 12.14
CA LYS A 106 -29.60 4.21 10.94
C LYS A 106 -29.71 2.74 11.33
N ASP A 107 -28.90 2.30 12.29
CA ASP A 107 -28.93 0.93 12.78
C ASP A 107 -30.31 0.59 13.38
N SER A 108 -30.93 1.51 14.14
CA SER A 108 -32.29 1.31 14.64
C SER A 108 -33.36 1.25 13.54
N LEU A 109 -33.23 2.05 12.48
CA LEU A 109 -34.14 2.00 11.34
C LEU A 109 -34.01 0.66 10.58
N LEU A 110 -32.79 0.17 10.39
CA LEU A 110 -32.53 -1.12 9.76
C LEU A 110 -32.99 -2.29 10.65
N SER A 111 -32.78 -2.21 11.97
CA SER A 111 -33.27 -3.24 12.90
C SER A 111 -34.80 -3.27 12.99
N SER A 112 -35.48 -2.14 12.82
CA SER A 112 -36.96 -2.10 12.77
C SER A 112 -37.56 -2.68 11.49
N GLN A 113 -36.75 -2.90 10.45
CA GLN A 113 -37.14 -3.55 9.20
C GLN A 113 -36.79 -5.04 9.16
N SER A 114 -36.25 -5.61 10.24
CA SER A 114 -36.02 -7.04 10.30
C SER A 114 -37.37 -7.77 10.28
N PRO A 115 -37.65 -8.62 9.27
CA PRO A 115 -38.86 -9.42 9.26
C PRO A 115 -38.68 -10.52 10.30
N ASN A 116 -39.05 -10.24 11.55
CA ASN A 116 -39.25 -11.31 12.51
C ASN A 116 -40.41 -12.16 11.97
N LYS A 117 -40.09 -13.40 11.62
CA LYS A 117 -41.03 -14.47 11.28
C LYS A 117 -41.06 -15.45 12.43
#